data_AF-A0A2D7VNV6-F1
#
_entry.id   AF-A0A2D7VNV6-F1
#
_cell.length_a   1.000
_cell.length_b   1.000
_cell.length_c   1.000
_cell.angle_alpha   90.00
_cell.angle_beta   90.00
_cell.angle_gamma   90.00
#
_symmetry.space_group_name_H-M   'P 1'
#
loop_
_entity.id
_entity.type
_entity.pdbx_description
1 polymer ?
#
loop_
_entity_poly.entity_id
_entity_poly.type
_entity_poly.pdbx_seq_one_letter_code
_entity_poly.pdbx_strand_id
1 'polypeptide(L)' 'MNLEEHLVECPYCGEAFTALVDPSEHEAQYVEDCEVCCQPIVFTVVDNGADAPCSVHTRREND' A
#
# COMPACT_ATOMS: atom_id res chain seq x y z
N MET A 1 -0.76 -15.65 4.77
CA MET A 1 -0.31 -15.03 3.52
C MET A 1 -1.51 -14.98 2.61
N ASN A 2 -2.33 -13.96 2.82
CA ASN A 2 -3.43 -13.61 1.95
C ASN A 2 -3.02 -12.26 1.36
N LEU A 3 -2.34 -12.29 0.22
CA LEU A 3 -1.95 -11.06 -0.47
C LEU A 3 -3.14 -10.62 -1.33
N GLU A 4 -3.54 -9.38 -1.17
CA GLU A 4 -4.56 -8.69 -1.95
C GLU A 4 -3.90 -7.73 -2.94
N GLU A 5 -4.41 -7.72 -4.17
CA GLU A 5 -3.95 -6.82 -5.22
C GLU A 5 -4.71 -5.49 -5.13
N HIS A 6 -4.00 -4.39 -4.90
CA HIS A 6 -4.57 -3.05 -4.85
C HIS A 6 -3.91 -2.13 -5.88
N LEU A 7 -4.73 -1.45 -6.67
CA LEU A 7 -4.25 -0.39 -7.54
C LEU A 7 -3.92 0.84 -6.69
N VAL A 8 -2.64 1.21 -6.65
CA VAL A 8 -2.15 2.39 -5.94
C VAL A 8 -1.44 3.32 -6.89
N GLU A 9 -1.45 4.62 -6.56
CA GLU A 9 -0.69 5.62 -7.30
C GLU A 9 0.58 5.97 -6.54
N CYS A 10 1.71 6.01 -7.25
CA CYS A 10 2.99 6.43 -6.71
C CYS A 10 2.95 7.93 -6.39
N PRO A 11 3.10 8.35 -5.12
CA PRO A 11 3.11 9.77 -4.78
C PRO A 11 4.37 10.48 -5.30
N TYR A 12 5.39 9.76 -5.80
CA TYR A 12 6.63 10.35 -6.34
C TYR A 12 6.55 10.63 -7.84
N CYS A 13 6.33 9.60 -8.68
CA CYS A 13 6.26 9.75 -10.13
C CYS A 13 4.84 9.95 -10.67
N GLY A 14 3.80 9.67 -9.89
CA GLY A 14 2.40 9.76 -10.32
C GLY A 14 1.92 8.58 -11.17
N GLU A 15 2.67 7.48 -11.23
CA GLU A 15 2.25 6.28 -11.96
C GLU A 15 1.41 5.35 -11.09
N ALA A 16 0.37 4.77 -11.69
CA ALA A 16 -0.47 3.77 -11.04
C ALA A 16 0.10 2.36 -11.29
N PHE A 17 0.23 1.58 -10.23
CA PHE A 17 0.70 0.19 -10.27
C PHE A 17 -0.09 -0.68 -9.29
N THR A 18 -0.05 -2.00 -9.50
CA THR A 18 -0.70 -2.96 -8.61
C THR A 18 0.26 -3.32 -7.49
N ALA A 19 -0.03 -2.88 -6.27
CA ALA A 19 0.70 -3.29 -5.08
C ALA A 19 0.04 -4.52 -4.46
N LEU A 20 0.86 -5.40 -3.89
CA LEU A 20 0.40 -6.57 -3.15
C LEU A 20 0.44 -6.24 -1.66
N VAL A 21 -0.73 -6.14 -1.04
CA VAL A 21 -0.87 -5.83 0.39
C VAL A 21 -1.33 -7.07 1.13
N ASP A 22 -0.81 -7.31 2.34
CA ASP A 22 -1.30 -8.41 3.20
C ASP A 22 -2.07 -7.78 4.39
N PRO A 23 -3.41 -7.86 4.42
CA PRO A 23 -4.22 -7.35 5.52
C PRO A 23 -4.27 -8.30 6.72
N SER A 24 -3.40 -9.32 6.81
CA SER A 24 -3.47 -10.27 7.93
C SER A 24 -3.19 -9.59 9.27
N GLU A 25 -2.55 -8.43 9.26
CA GLU A 25 -2.38 -7.56 10.43
C GLU A 25 -3.40 -6.41 10.39
N HIS A 26 -4.07 -6.16 11.51
CA HIS A 26 -5.17 -5.17 11.59
C HIS A 26 -4.74 -3.75 11.18
N GLU A 27 -3.46 -3.40 11.36
CA GLU A 27 -2.88 -2.11 11.00
C GLU A 27 -1.41 -2.32 10.60
N ALA A 28 -1.19 -2.68 9.34
CA ALA A 28 0.15 -2.89 8.80
C ALA A 28 0.68 -1.59 8.19
N GLN A 29 1.85 -1.14 8.63
CA GLN A 29 2.58 -0.05 8.00
C GLN A 29 3.97 -0.52 7.60
N TYR A 30 4.29 -0.40 6.33
CA TYR A 30 5.57 -0.83 5.78
C TYR A 30 5.99 0.06 4.60
N VAL A 31 7.23 -0.09 4.17
CA VAL A 31 7.81 0.70 3.08
C VAL A 31 8.12 -0.25 1.93
N GLU A 32 7.62 0.09 0.74
CA GLU A 32 7.98 -0.59 -0.51
C GLU A 32 8.51 0.45 -1.51
N ASP A 33 9.45 0.04 -2.34
CA ASP A 33 9.92 0.86 -3.45
C ASP A 33 8.91 0.85 -4.61
N CYS A 34 8.74 2.02 -5.24
CA CYS A 34 7.99 2.10 -6.48
C CYS A 34 8.67 1.29 -7.58
N GLU A 35 7.92 0.40 -8.24
CA GLU A 35 8.44 -0.40 -9.36
C GLU A 35 8.88 0.44 -10.58
N VAL A 36 8.48 1.72 -10.65
CA VAL A 36 8.84 2.58 -11.77
C VAL A 36 9.96 3.56 -11.45
N CYS A 37 9.90 4.24 -10.30
CA CYS A 37 10.88 5.27 -9.93
C CYS A 37 11.85 4.88 -8.81
N CYS A 38 11.78 3.65 -8.29
CA CYS A 38 12.63 3.16 -7.18
C CYS A 38 12.66 4.09 -5.96
N GLN A 39 11.53 4.75 -5.64
CA GLN A 39 11.42 5.62 -4.47
C GLN A 39 10.64 4.93 -3.35
N PRO A 40 11.04 5.13 -2.07
CA PRO A 40 10.40 4.49 -0.93
C PRO A 40 9.01 5.08 -0.67
N ILE A 41 7.96 4.28 -0.85
CA ILE A 41 6.57 4.62 -0.58
C ILE A 41 6.16 3.92 0.72
N VAL A 42 5.54 4.67 1.63
CA VAL A 42 4.94 4.11 2.83
C VAL A 42 3.53 3.64 2.48
N PHE A 43 3.31 2.35 2.67
CA PHE A 43 2.01 1.70 2.58
C PHE A 43 1.42 1.59 3.97
N THR A 44 0.16 1.97 4.10
CA THR A 44 -0.63 1.82 5.33
C THR A 44 -1.89 1.05 4.98
N VAL A 45 -1.99 -0.16 5.52
CA VAL A 45 -3.10 -1.08 5.29
C VAL A 45 -3.90 -1.16 6.57
N VAL A 46 -5.18 -0.81 6.47
CA VAL A 46 -6.12 -0.82 7.60
C VAL A 46 -7.17 -1.88 7.32
N ASP A 47 -7.21 -2.91 8.16
CA ASP A 47 -8.31 -3.87 8.17
C ASP A 47 -9.55 -3.20 8.74
N ASN A 48 -10.62 -3.13 7.95
CA ASN A 48 -11.90 -2.59 8.39
C ASN A 48 -12.81 -3.68 8.99
N GLY A 49 -12.32 -4.91 9.12
CA GLY A 49 -13.04 -6.06 9.67
C GLY A 49 -13.89 -6.81 8.63
N ALA A 50 -14.54 -7.87 9.09
CA ALA A 50 -15.11 -8.94 8.26
C ALA A 50 -16.19 -8.54 7.21
N ASP A 51 -16.67 -7.30 7.19
CA ASP A 51 -17.74 -6.83 6.28
C ASP A 51 -17.29 -5.70 5.34
N ALA A 52 -16.05 -5.21 5.48
CA ALA A 52 -15.55 -4.08 4.70
C ALA A 52 -14.18 -4.40 4.06
N PRO A 53 -13.93 -3.94 2.82
CA PRO A 53 -12.61 -4.11 2.21
C PRO A 53 -11.54 -3.33 2.97
N CYS A 54 -10.32 -3.87 2.99
CA CYS A 54 -9.17 -3.21 3.58
C CYS A 54 -8.90 -1.87 2.89
N SER A 55 -8.57 -0.84 3.67
CA SER A 55 -8.22 0.47 3.14
C SER A 55 -6.71 0.58 3.02
N VAL A 56 -6.25 0.89 1.81
CA VAL A 56 -4.82 1.08 1.51
C VAL A 56 -4.55 2.55 1.26
N HIS A 57 -3.60 3.11 2.01
CA HIS A 57 -3.11 4.47 1.83
C HIS A 57 -1.63 4.46 1.47
N THR A 58 -1.26 5.23 0.46
CA THR A 58 0.15 5.44 0.07
C THR A 58 0.58 6.87 0.41
N ARG A 59 1.76 7.00 1.01
CA ARG A 59 2.39 8.31 1.26
C ARG A 59 3.90 8.26 1.01
N ARG A 60 4.52 9.42 0.92
CA ARG A 60 5.98 9.54 0.82
C ARG A 60 6.59 9.27 2.19
N GLU A 61 7.71 8.56 2.27
CA GLU A 61 8.43 8.34 3.54
C GLU A 61 8.97 9.65 4.14
N ASN A 62 9.21 10.64 3.28
CA ASN A 62 9.83 11.91 3.64
C ASN A 62 8.79 13.03 3.94
N ASP A 63 7.51 12.68 4.08
CA ASP A 63 6.43 13.61 4.47
C ASP A 63 6.20 13.62 5.99
#